data_AF-A0A964QFR2-F1
#
_entry.id   AF-A0A964QFR2-F1
#
_cell.length_a   1.000
_cell.length_b   1.000
_cell.length_c   1.000
_cell.angle_alpha   90.00
_cell.angle_beta   90.00
_cell.angle_gamma   90.00
#
_symmetry.space_group_name_H-M   'P 1'
#
loop_
_entity.id
_entity.type
_entity.pdbx_description
1 polymer ?
#
loop_
_entity_poly.entity_id
_entity_poly.type
_entity_poly.pdbx_seq_one_letter_code
_entity_poly.pdbx_strand_id
1 'polypeptide(L)'
;MAITSRSKTTVVDLYAVEVGDLLEADPALEHGGELETSLMLHLAPERVRRDRISDFAPEPHEARKYIRQRMPTAPPGSEGVLGRPTLATAEKGRAVFERWVDALRGVLERGA
;
A
#
# COMPACT_ATOMS: atom_id res chain seq x y z
N MET A 1 -21.65 -8.74 17.83
CA MET A 1 -21.20 -7.34 17.71
C MET A 1 -22.12 -6.50 18.61
N ALA A 2 -21.67 -6.09 19.78
CA ALA A 2 -22.50 -5.33 20.72
C ALA A 2 -22.43 -3.85 20.35
N ILE A 3 -23.42 -3.37 19.60
CA ILE A 3 -23.61 -1.94 19.32
C ILE A 3 -24.27 -1.33 20.56
N THR A 4 -23.47 -0.65 21.40
CA THR A 4 -24.00 0.17 22.48
C THR A 4 -24.23 1.58 21.96
N SER A 5 -25.17 2.32 22.54
CA SER A 5 -25.53 3.69 22.12
C SER A 5 -24.43 4.74 22.32
N ARG A 6 -23.23 4.34 22.78
CA ARG A 6 -22.08 5.23 23.09
C ARG A 6 -20.74 4.58 22.78
N SER A 7 -20.56 4.02 21.57
CA SER A 7 -19.23 3.60 21.09
C SER A 7 -18.61 4.67 20.20
N LYS A 8 -17.31 4.94 20.38
CA LYS A 8 -16.52 5.80 19.49
C LYS A 8 -15.80 4.90 18.50
N THR A 9 -16.08 5.08 17.21
CA THR A 9 -15.42 4.34 16.13
C THR A 9 -14.41 5.24 15.44
N THR A 10 -13.18 4.75 15.28
CA THR A 10 -12.13 5.42 14.53
C THR A 10 -11.71 4.52 13.37
N VAL A 11 -11.72 5.06 12.16
CA VAL A 11 -11.22 4.40 10.95
C VAL A 11 -9.90 5.05 10.60
N VAL A 12 -8.86 4.23 10.41
CA VAL A 12 -7.53 4.68 10.00
C VAL A 12 -7.26 4.10 8.63
N ASP A 13 -6.98 4.97 7.66
CA ASP A 13 -6.45 4.57 6.36
C ASP A 13 -4.93 4.66 6.40
N LEU A 14 -4.25 3.51 6.33
CA LEU A 14 -2.79 3.45 6.35
C LEU A 14 -2.15 4.01 5.08
N TYR A 15 -2.87 4.02 3.96
CA TYR A 15 -2.37 4.60 2.71
C TYR A 15 -2.36 6.13 2.73
N ALA A 16 -3.04 6.75 3.71
CA ALA A 16 -2.96 8.19 3.95
C ALA A 16 -1.74 8.61 4.78
N VAL A 17 -0.92 7.65 5.24
CA VAL A 17 0.35 7.96 5.91
C VAL A 17 1.41 8.23 4.84
N GLU A 18 2.01 9.42 4.89
CA GLU A 18 3.05 9.84 3.96
C GLU A 18 4.31 8.95 4.08
N VAL A 19 4.64 8.29 2.98
CA VAL A 19 5.79 7.38 2.84
C VAL A 19 6.62 7.65 1.59
N GLY A 20 6.33 8.73 0.86
CA GLY A 20 7.00 9.02 -0.43
C GLY A 20 8.50 9.28 -0.32
N ASP A 21 9.02 9.64 0.85
CA ASP A 21 10.45 9.76 1.14
C ASP A 21 11.15 8.39 1.31
N LEU A 22 10.40 7.31 1.45
CA LEU A 22 10.92 5.94 1.58
C LEU A 22 10.88 5.15 0.27
N LEU A 23 10.31 5.73 -0.78
CA LEU A 23 10.00 5.07 -2.05
C LEU A 23 10.53 5.88 -3.22
N GLU A 24 10.73 5.24 -4.38
CA GLU A 24 11.09 5.95 -5.60
C GLU A 24 9.88 6.18 -6.54
N ALA A 25 8.89 5.29 -6.51
CA ALA A 25 7.63 5.43 -7.23
C ALA A 25 6.56 6.13 -6.36
N ASP A 26 5.56 6.72 -7.03
CA ASP A 26 4.43 7.37 -6.36
C ASP A 26 3.46 6.32 -5.76
N PRO A 27 3.34 6.24 -4.41
CA PRO A 27 2.47 5.25 -3.77
C PRO A 27 0.97 5.55 -3.93
N ALA A 28 0.59 6.78 -4.33
CA ALA A 28 -0.82 7.18 -4.39
C ALA A 28 -1.58 6.55 -5.56
N LEU A 29 -0.85 6.12 -6.60
CA LEU A 29 -1.43 5.62 -7.85
C LEU A 29 -1.19 4.13 -8.07
N GLU A 30 -0.62 3.41 -7.10
CA GLU A 30 -0.20 2.03 -7.29
C GLU A 30 -1.16 0.97 -6.73
N HIS A 31 -1.02 -0.24 -7.27
CA HIS A 31 -1.53 -1.49 -6.71
C HIS A 31 -0.57 -2.62 -7.08
N GLY A 32 -0.11 -3.39 -6.10
CA GLY A 32 1.00 -4.34 -6.27
C GLY A 32 2.28 -3.64 -6.73
N GLY A 33 2.45 -2.36 -6.41
CA GLY A 33 3.60 -1.55 -6.79
C GLY A 33 4.77 -1.69 -5.82
N GLU A 34 5.56 -0.63 -5.71
CA GLU A 34 6.77 -0.61 -4.89
C GLU A 34 6.43 -0.74 -3.40
N LEU A 35 5.43 0.02 -2.92
CA LEU A 35 5.03 0.05 -1.52
C LEU A 35 4.48 -1.30 -1.07
N GLU A 36 3.47 -1.83 -1.79
CA GLU A 36 2.78 -3.06 -1.40
C GLU A 36 3.70 -4.29 -1.51
N THR A 37 4.53 -4.34 -2.55
CA THR A 37 5.49 -5.44 -2.73
C THR A 37 6.60 -5.38 -1.69
N SER A 38 7.10 -4.18 -1.34
CA SER A 38 8.10 -4.00 -0.29
C SER A 38 7.57 -4.50 1.05
N LEU A 39 6.34 -4.13 1.43
CA LEU A 39 5.68 -4.62 2.63
C LEU A 39 5.60 -6.15 2.66
N MET A 40 5.20 -6.79 1.55
CA MET A 40 5.13 -8.25 1.47
C MET A 40 6.51 -8.91 1.55
N LEU A 41 7.54 -8.31 0.95
CA LEU A 41 8.93 -8.78 1.07
C LEU A 41 9.45 -8.72 2.52
N HIS A 42 8.98 -7.76 3.31
CA HIS A 42 9.29 -7.65 4.74
C HIS A 42 8.49 -8.65 5.59
N LEU A 43 7.17 -8.70 5.41
CA LEU A 43 6.25 -9.41 6.30
C LEU A 43 6.12 -10.90 6.00
N ALA A 44 6.15 -11.27 4.72
CA ALA A 44 5.90 -12.64 4.25
C ALA A 44 6.67 -12.90 2.92
N PRO A 45 8.01 -12.85 2.95
CA PRO A 45 8.85 -12.95 1.74
C PRO A 45 8.64 -14.24 0.94
N GLU A 46 8.17 -15.31 1.56
CA GLU A 46 7.83 -16.60 0.94
C GLU A 46 6.55 -16.55 0.10
N ARG A 47 5.73 -15.51 0.27
CA ARG A 47 4.52 -15.26 -0.52
C ARG A 47 4.79 -14.46 -1.79
N VAL A 48 6.02 -13.97 -1.98
CA VAL A 48 6.43 -13.18 -3.14
C VAL A 48 7.26 -14.04 -4.09
N ARG A 49 6.70 -14.32 -5.28
CA ARG A 49 7.42 -14.96 -6.39
C ARG A 49 8.28 -13.93 -7.11
N ARG A 50 9.49 -13.72 -6.60
CA ARG A 50 10.42 -12.67 -7.07
C ARG A 50 10.75 -12.78 -8.56
N ASP A 51 10.82 -14.01 -9.07
CA ASP A 51 11.04 -14.35 -10.48
C ASP A 51 9.90 -13.92 -11.42
N ARG A 52 8.75 -13.53 -10.86
CA ARG A 52 7.57 -13.08 -11.61
C ARG A 52 7.23 -11.62 -11.40
N ILE A 53 8.10 -10.85 -10.72
CA ILE A 53 7.89 -9.41 -10.55
C ILE A 53 8.07 -8.73 -11.91
N SER A 54 7.07 -7.94 -12.30
CA SER A 54 7.10 -7.13 -13.52
C SER A 54 6.38 -5.81 -13.28
N ASP A 55 6.91 -4.74 -13.84
CA ASP A 55 6.30 -3.43 -13.78
C ASP A 55 5.11 -3.32 -14.72
N PHE A 56 4.14 -2.51 -14.32
CA PHE A 56 3.07 -2.03 -15.20
C PHE A 56 2.74 -0.59 -14.82
N ALA A 57 3.39 0.38 -15.46
CA ALA A 57 3.26 1.80 -15.16
C ALA A 57 2.78 2.56 -16.41
N PRO A 58 1.46 2.59 -16.69
CA PRO A 58 0.91 3.38 -17.78
C PRO A 58 1.00 4.88 -17.48
N GLU A 59 0.72 5.72 -18.47
CA GLU A 59 0.75 7.17 -18.27
C GLU A 59 -0.23 7.60 -17.16
N PRO A 60 0.08 8.64 -16.36
CA PRO A 60 -0.73 9.00 -15.19
C PRO A 60 -2.22 9.22 -15.48
N HIS A 61 -2.54 9.75 -16.67
CA HIS A 61 -3.94 9.97 -17.08
C HIS A 61 -4.70 8.65 -17.30
N GLU A 62 -4.02 7.59 -17.75
CA GLU A 62 -4.57 6.26 -17.95
C GLU A 62 -4.63 5.47 -16.64
N ALA A 63 -3.64 5.65 -15.76
CA ALA A 63 -3.58 5.02 -14.45
C ALA A 63 -4.73 5.47 -13.52
N ARG A 64 -5.13 6.75 -13.60
CA ARG A 64 -6.15 7.37 -12.72
C ARG A 64 -7.50 6.65 -12.66
N LYS A 65 -7.88 5.91 -13.70
CA LYS A 65 -9.14 5.12 -13.66
C LYS A 65 -8.99 3.82 -12.88
N TYR A 66 -7.78 3.31 -12.71
CA TYR A 66 -7.46 2.03 -12.08
C TYR A 66 -6.93 2.15 -10.65
N ILE A 67 -6.85 3.38 -10.12
CA ILE A 67 -6.44 3.60 -8.73
C ILE A 67 -7.43 2.95 -7.76
N ARG A 68 -6.92 2.67 -6.55
CA ARG A 68 -7.70 2.09 -5.45
C ARG A 68 -9.04 2.81 -5.27
N GLN A 69 -10.10 2.04 -5.03
CA GLN A 69 -11.47 2.53 -4.79
C GLN A 69 -12.18 3.16 -6.01
N ARG A 70 -11.54 3.29 -7.20
CA ARG A 70 -12.21 3.79 -8.41
C ARG A 70 -12.73 2.70 -9.34
N MET A 71 -11.86 1.79 -9.79
CA MET A 71 -12.29 0.65 -10.59
C MET A 71 -11.81 -0.65 -9.98
N PRO A 72 -12.69 -1.66 -9.83
CA PRO A 72 -12.34 -2.94 -9.24
C PRO A 72 -11.58 -3.87 -10.20
N THR A 73 -11.51 -3.51 -11.49
CA THR A 73 -10.84 -4.31 -12.52
C THR A 73 -9.45 -3.75 -12.81
N ALA A 74 -8.45 -4.62 -12.81
CA ALA A 74 -7.09 -4.26 -13.20
C ALA A 74 -7.01 -3.81 -14.68
N PRO A 75 -6.02 -2.96 -15.03
CA PRO A 75 -5.73 -2.65 -16.42
C PRO A 75 -5.48 -3.92 -17.25
N PRO A 76 -5.97 -3.99 -18.51
CA PRO A 76 -5.66 -5.11 -19.40
C PRO A 76 -4.15 -5.31 -19.57
N GLY A 77 -3.68 -6.55 -19.45
CA GLY A 77 -2.27 -6.89 -19.62
C GLY A 77 -1.38 -6.58 -18.42
N SER A 78 -1.94 -6.08 -17.31
CA SER A 78 -1.15 -5.72 -16.12
C SER A 78 -0.91 -6.87 -15.14
N GLU A 79 -1.58 -8.00 -15.34
CA GLU A 79 -1.63 -9.11 -14.37
C GLU A 79 -2.07 -8.69 -12.95
N GLY A 80 -2.76 -7.55 -12.82
CA GLY A 80 -3.18 -7.00 -11.53
C GLY A 80 -2.26 -5.90 -10.99
N VAL A 81 -1.09 -5.68 -11.59
CA VAL A 81 -0.13 -4.66 -11.18
C VAL A 81 -0.52 -3.28 -11.73
N LEU A 82 -0.24 -2.25 -10.94
CA LEU A 82 -0.20 -0.85 -11.36
C LEU A 82 0.93 -0.20 -10.56
N GLY A 83 2.03 0.17 -11.20
CA GLY A 83 3.23 0.70 -10.54
C GLY A 83 4.49 -0.10 -10.83
N ARG A 84 5.48 0.01 -9.93
CA ARG A 84 6.84 -0.48 -10.13
C ARG A 84 7.33 -1.42 -9.01
N PRO A 85 6.78 -2.64 -8.90
CA PRO A 85 7.25 -3.61 -7.90
C PRO A 85 8.70 -4.03 -8.06
N THR A 86 9.35 -3.80 -9.21
CA THR A 86 10.78 -4.09 -9.39
C THR A 86 11.69 -3.23 -8.49
N LEU A 87 11.21 -2.09 -8.01
CA LEU A 87 11.91 -1.20 -7.07
C LEU A 87 11.78 -1.65 -5.60
N ALA A 88 10.95 -2.66 -5.35
CA ALA A 88 10.60 -3.07 -4.00
C ALA A 88 11.76 -3.79 -3.29
N THR A 89 11.93 -3.51 -2.01
CA THR A 89 12.90 -4.19 -1.15
C THR A 89 12.30 -4.49 0.23
N ALA A 90 12.86 -5.48 0.93
CA ALA A 90 12.42 -5.81 2.28
C ALA A 90 12.75 -4.67 3.27
N GLU A 91 13.84 -3.94 3.03
CA GLU A 91 14.28 -2.80 3.83
C GLU A 91 13.28 -1.65 3.76
N LYS A 92 12.80 -1.30 2.56
CA LYS A 92 11.73 -0.32 2.38
C LYS A 92 10.45 -0.77 3.06
N GLY A 93 10.09 -2.04 2.92
CA GLY A 93 8.91 -2.63 3.53
C GLY A 93 8.93 -2.52 5.05
N ARG A 94 10.08 -2.77 5.65
CA ARG A 94 10.30 -2.57 7.08
C ARG A 94 10.13 -1.12 7.50
N ALA A 95 10.77 -0.18 6.80
CA ALA A 95 10.69 1.25 7.14
C ALA A 95 9.26 1.80 7.04
N VAL A 96 8.52 1.39 6.00
CA VAL A 96 7.09 1.72 5.85
C VAL A 96 6.28 1.11 6.99
N PHE A 97 6.47 -0.18 7.29
CA PHE A 97 5.72 -0.87 8.33
C PHE A 97 5.92 -0.22 9.71
N GLU A 98 7.16 0.08 10.07
CA GLU A 98 7.49 0.78 11.32
C GLU A 98 6.78 2.15 11.38
N ARG A 99 6.81 2.93 10.29
CA ARG A 99 6.11 4.23 10.23
C ARG A 99 4.59 4.09 10.39
N TRP A 100 3.98 3.08 9.77
CA TRP A 100 2.55 2.81 9.92
C TRP A 100 2.18 2.41 11.35
N VAL A 101 3.01 1.59 12.01
CA VAL A 101 2.83 1.22 13.41
C VAL A 101 2.91 2.46 14.31
N ASP A 102 3.88 3.35 14.09
CA ASP A 102 4.03 4.57 14.87
C ASP A 102 2.85 5.54 14.67
N ALA A 103 2.37 5.68 13.42
CA ALA A 103 1.18 6.48 13.12
C ALA A 103 -0.06 5.93 13.84
N LEU A 104 -0.27 4.60 13.80
CA LEU A 104 -1.37 3.93 14.50
C LEU A 104 -1.28 4.11 16.01
N ARG A 105 -0.09 3.93 16.60
CA ARG A 105 0.16 4.16 18.03
C ARG A 105 -0.28 5.57 18.43
N GLY A 106 0.15 6.59 17.67
CA GLY A 106 -0.24 7.96 17.95
C GLY A 106 -1.75 8.20 17.87
N VAL A 107 -2.46 7.55 16.95
CA VAL A 107 -3.94 7.63 16.88
C VAL A 107 -4.59 6.98 18.11
N LEU A 108 -4.11 5.81 18.52
CA LEU A 108 -4.64 5.09 19.67
C LEU A 108 -4.40 5.86 20.98
N GLU A 109 -3.23 6.46 21.16
CA GLU A 109 -2.89 7.25 22.35
C GLU A 109 -3.72 8.55 22.47
N ARG A 110 -4.11 9.16 21.33
CA ARG A 110 -5.01 10.33 21.30
C ARG A 110 -6.50 9.95 21.41
N GLY A 111 -6.82 8.70 21.09
CA GLY A 111 -8.18 8.17 21.07
C GLY A 111 -8.62 7.51 22.38
N ALA A 112 -7.65 7.13 23.23
CA ALA A 112 -7.82 6.62 24.59
C ALA A 112 -8.25 7.71 25.58
#